data_AF-A0A2N2M921-F1
#
_entry.id   AF-A0A2N2M921-F1
#
_cell.length_a   1.000
_cell.length_b   1.000
_cell.length_c   1.000
_cell.angle_alpha   90.00
_cell.angle_beta   90.00
_cell.angle_gamma   90.00
#
_symmetry.space_group_name_H-M   'P 1'
#
loop_
_entity.id
_entity.type
_entity.pdbx_description
1 polymer ?
#
loop_
_entity_poly.entity_id
_entity_poly.type
_entity_poly.pdbx_seq_one_letter_code
_entity_poly.pdbx_strand_id
1 'polypeptide(L)'
;IVGLFLAFFLIDKSHSQSTFEPKQNIPTQAFIETPIPEEVFPQQIVVNNFTFEGAMIKLGFVSAVASKEELSVTLSLTGIDFSDNSKAFSNLVCVPNITSDEPVKKTFVSYAANTQDPTQITYVYELDNNTFESLHAEMDWTIGPCGSYLNEGQSNATPFPAELMTNSHFTFTVPVN
;
A
#
# COMPACT_ATOMS: atom_id res chain seq x y z
N ILE A 1 9.42 -42.97 64.73
CA ILE A 1 10.22 -42.13 65.64
C ILE A 1 11.37 -41.54 64.81
N VAL A 2 11.58 -40.22 64.90
CA VAL A 2 12.84 -39.44 64.80
C VAL A 2 14.02 -40.15 64.07
N GLY A 3 14.66 -39.60 63.03
CA GLY A 3 14.98 -38.19 62.75
C GLY A 3 16.47 -37.90 63.05
N LEU A 4 17.05 -36.85 62.45
CA LEU A 4 18.47 -36.40 62.61
C LEU A 4 19.52 -37.38 61.99
N PHE A 5 20.68 -36.95 61.46
CA PHE A 5 21.49 -35.74 61.71
C PHE A 5 22.08 -35.07 60.45
N LEU A 6 22.40 -33.76 60.56
CA LEU A 6 23.37 -33.05 59.71
C LEU A 6 24.82 -33.28 60.19
N ALA A 7 25.82 -33.11 59.30
CA ALA A 7 27.02 -32.24 59.49
C ALA A 7 28.07 -32.50 58.37
N PHE A 8 28.43 -31.49 57.55
CA PHE A 8 29.68 -30.72 57.60
C PHE A 8 30.96 -31.59 57.51
N PHE A 9 31.83 -31.53 56.48
CA PHE A 9 32.70 -30.42 56.04
C PHE A 9 33.43 -30.82 54.72
N LEU A 10 34.26 -30.04 54.00
CA LEU A 10 34.80 -28.67 54.18
C LEU A 10 34.92 -27.89 52.84
N ILE A 11 36.10 -27.35 52.50
CA ILE A 11 36.48 -26.39 51.44
C ILE A 11 37.94 -26.70 51.01
N ASP A 12 38.25 -26.72 49.71
CA ASP A 12 39.38 -26.03 49.05
C ASP A 12 39.31 -26.35 47.53
N LYS A 13 39.19 -25.39 46.59
CA LYS A 13 40.10 -24.30 46.18
C LYS A 13 41.09 -24.73 45.07
N SER A 14 40.76 -24.29 43.84
CA SER A 14 41.71 -23.81 42.82
C SER A 14 42.86 -24.72 42.35
N HIS A 15 42.82 -25.13 41.08
CA HIS A 15 43.57 -24.42 40.03
C HIS A 15 43.08 -24.77 38.61
N SER A 16 43.40 -23.90 37.65
CA SER A 16 43.09 -24.06 36.23
C SER A 16 44.31 -24.58 35.47
N GLN A 17 44.13 -25.49 34.52
CA GLN A 17 44.70 -25.35 33.16
C GLN A 17 44.14 -26.35 32.13
N SER A 18 43.60 -25.78 31.06
CA SER A 18 43.49 -26.24 29.66
C SER A 18 43.89 -27.68 29.26
N THR A 19 43.05 -28.35 28.46
CA THR A 19 43.37 -28.74 27.06
C THR A 19 42.06 -28.96 26.26
N PHE A 20 42.06 -28.59 24.97
CA PHE A 20 40.92 -28.68 24.04
C PHE A 20 40.64 -30.13 23.55
N GLU A 21 39.37 -30.51 23.47
CA GLU A 21 38.64 -30.77 22.19
C GLU A 21 37.15 -31.13 22.43
N PRO A 22 36.18 -30.54 21.70
CA PRO A 22 34.76 -30.85 21.85
C PRO A 22 34.23 -31.84 20.79
N LYS A 23 33.30 -32.73 21.18
CA LYS A 23 32.51 -33.55 20.22
C LYS A 23 31.04 -33.18 20.21
N GLN A 24 30.64 -32.58 19.08
CA GLN A 24 29.31 -32.52 18.45
C GLN A 24 28.08 -32.34 19.34
N ASN A 25 27.52 -31.14 19.25
CA ASN A 25 26.18 -30.80 19.73
C ASN A 25 25.14 -31.09 18.62
N ILE A 26 23.96 -31.62 18.98
CA ILE A 26 22.88 -31.89 18.02
C ILE A 26 22.11 -30.58 17.76
N PRO A 27 21.98 -30.10 16.51
CA PRO A 27 21.26 -28.87 16.24
C PRO A 27 19.75 -29.09 16.26
N THR A 28 19.06 -28.32 17.11
CA THR A 28 17.61 -28.09 17.02
C THR A 28 17.27 -27.58 15.61
N GLN A 29 16.38 -28.26 14.90
CA GLN A 29 15.87 -27.77 13.63
C GLN A 29 15.01 -26.53 13.89
N ALA A 30 15.48 -25.37 13.45
CA ALA A 30 14.66 -24.17 13.39
C ALA A 30 13.54 -24.39 12.37
N PHE A 31 12.31 -24.02 12.73
CA PHE A 31 11.26 -23.80 11.74
C PHE A 31 11.75 -22.70 10.80
N ILE A 32 11.89 -23.03 9.52
CA ILE A 32 12.03 -22.02 8.48
C ILE A 32 10.62 -21.48 8.26
N GLU A 33 10.35 -20.28 8.75
CA GLU A 33 9.21 -19.50 8.26
C GLU A 33 9.45 -19.28 6.76
N THR A 34 8.62 -19.89 5.93
CA THR A 34 8.59 -19.60 4.50
C THR A 34 8.29 -18.12 4.35
N PRO A 35 9.12 -17.31 3.68
CA PRO A 35 8.79 -15.92 3.45
C PRO A 35 7.49 -15.85 2.65
N ILE A 36 6.52 -15.10 3.16
CA ILE A 36 5.31 -14.72 2.44
C ILE A 36 5.76 -14.00 1.16
N PRO A 37 5.15 -14.25 -0.02
CA PRO A 37 5.60 -13.65 -1.28
C PRO A 37 5.68 -12.12 -1.19
N GLU A 38 6.71 -11.56 -1.82
CA GLU A 38 7.01 -10.14 -1.81
C GLU A 38 5.80 -9.30 -2.26
N GLU A 39 5.51 -8.20 -1.56
CA GLU A 39 4.54 -7.20 -2.02
C GLU A 39 4.96 -6.72 -3.41
N VAL A 40 4.21 -7.09 -4.46
CA VAL A 40 4.50 -6.65 -5.82
C VAL A 40 3.98 -5.22 -6.01
N PHE A 41 4.80 -4.28 -5.51
CA PHE A 41 4.78 -2.86 -5.86
C PHE A 41 4.62 -2.67 -7.38
N PRO A 42 4.06 -1.54 -7.85
CA PRO A 42 3.71 -1.35 -9.26
C PRO A 42 4.92 -1.64 -10.16
N GLN A 43 4.71 -2.58 -11.06
CA GLN A 43 5.71 -3.06 -12.01
C GLN A 43 6.09 -1.95 -13.01
N GLN A 44 5.15 -1.03 -13.25
CA GLN A 44 5.36 0.15 -14.08
C GLN A 44 4.53 1.34 -13.57
N ILE A 45 5.12 2.53 -13.65
CA ILE A 45 4.44 3.82 -13.50
C ILE A 45 4.81 4.69 -14.70
N VAL A 46 3.81 5.17 -15.46
CA VAL A 46 3.99 6.12 -16.56
C VAL A 46 3.30 7.42 -16.19
N VAL A 47 4.02 8.55 -16.20
CA VAL A 47 3.48 9.86 -15.83
C VAL A 47 3.45 10.78 -17.05
N ASN A 48 2.26 11.30 -17.36
CA ASN A 48 2.00 12.23 -18.46
C ASN A 48 1.63 13.59 -17.87
N ASN A 49 2.52 14.58 -17.99
CA ASN A 49 2.28 15.94 -17.51
C ASN A 49 1.84 16.84 -18.68
N PHE A 50 0.73 17.54 -18.50
CA PHE A 50 0.12 18.39 -19.53
C PHE A 50 0.34 19.88 -19.28
N THR A 51 0.52 20.28 -18.02
CA THR A 51 0.81 21.67 -17.62
C THR A 51 2.08 21.78 -16.78
N PHE A 52 2.58 23.02 -16.60
CA PHE A 52 3.70 23.29 -15.69
C PHE A 52 3.36 22.95 -14.23
N GLU A 53 2.13 23.25 -13.78
CA GLU A 53 1.65 22.82 -12.45
C GLU A 53 1.61 21.29 -12.36
N GLY A 54 1.13 20.62 -13.43
CA GLY A 54 1.17 19.17 -13.59
C GLY A 54 2.56 18.56 -13.36
N ALA A 55 3.60 19.18 -13.91
CA ALA A 55 4.99 18.71 -13.75
C ALA A 55 5.55 18.89 -12.32
N MET A 56 4.91 19.70 -11.47
CA MET A 56 5.27 19.86 -10.05
C MET A 56 4.56 18.84 -9.15
N ILE A 57 3.48 18.24 -9.64
CA ILE A 57 2.73 17.19 -8.94
C ILE A 57 3.52 15.88 -9.02
N LYS A 58 3.65 15.18 -7.89
CA LYS A 58 4.19 13.81 -7.87
C LYS A 58 3.12 12.87 -7.36
N LEU A 59 2.77 11.92 -8.22
CA LEU A 59 1.87 10.81 -7.95
C LEU A 59 2.69 9.58 -7.59
N GLY A 60 2.29 8.87 -6.55
CA GLY A 60 2.94 7.66 -6.09
C GLY A 60 1.93 6.59 -5.69
N PHE A 61 2.35 5.33 -5.75
CA PHE A 61 1.60 4.20 -5.24
C PHE A 61 2.13 3.86 -3.84
N VAL A 62 1.24 3.60 -2.89
CA VAL A 62 1.62 3.24 -1.50
C VAL A 62 1.40 1.76 -1.26
N SER A 63 0.21 1.25 -1.54
CA SER A 63 -0.15 -0.16 -1.34
C SER A 63 -1.42 -0.55 -2.11
N ALA A 64 -1.62 -1.85 -2.32
CA ALA A 64 -2.91 -2.42 -2.67
C ALA A 64 -3.15 -3.71 -1.87
N VAL A 65 -4.41 -3.96 -1.52
CA VAL A 65 -4.87 -5.16 -0.81
C VAL A 65 -6.15 -5.65 -1.47
N ALA A 66 -6.25 -6.94 -1.77
CA ALA A 66 -7.43 -7.57 -2.35
C ALA A 66 -7.96 -8.74 -1.51
N SER A 67 -9.29 -8.88 -1.48
CA SER A 67 -10.02 -10.10 -1.11
C SER A 67 -10.88 -10.56 -2.28
N LYS A 68 -11.80 -11.50 -2.06
CA LYS A 68 -12.77 -11.94 -3.06
C LYS A 68 -13.88 -10.90 -3.33
N GLU A 69 -14.07 -9.97 -2.40
CA GLU A 69 -15.16 -9.00 -2.38
C GLU A 69 -14.69 -7.55 -2.49
N GLU A 70 -13.44 -7.25 -2.16
CA GLU A 70 -12.92 -5.88 -2.10
C GLU A 70 -11.51 -5.74 -2.68
N LEU A 71 -11.24 -4.61 -3.33
CA LEU A 71 -9.90 -4.11 -3.64
C LEU A 71 -9.74 -2.71 -3.04
N SER A 72 -8.74 -2.56 -2.18
CA SER A 72 -8.35 -1.30 -1.59
C SER A 72 -6.99 -0.88 -2.13
N VAL A 73 -6.87 0.34 -2.67
CA VAL A 73 -5.63 0.88 -3.25
C VAL A 73 -5.31 2.22 -2.62
N THR A 74 -4.14 2.35 -2.01
CA THR A 74 -3.66 3.60 -1.42
C THR A 74 -2.62 4.25 -2.31
N LEU A 75 -2.88 5.50 -2.71
CA LEU A 75 -2.01 6.34 -3.52
C LEU A 75 -1.52 7.55 -2.71
N SER A 76 -0.42 8.15 -3.15
CA SER A 76 0.16 9.36 -2.57
C SER A 76 0.27 10.48 -3.61
N LEU A 77 0.10 11.70 -3.13
CA LEU A 77 0.04 12.92 -3.93
C LEU A 77 0.79 14.04 -3.21
N THR A 78 1.75 14.66 -3.88
CA THR A 78 2.47 15.85 -3.40
C THR A 78 2.44 16.94 -4.47
N GLY A 79 2.68 18.19 -4.06
CA GLY A 79 2.72 19.34 -4.98
C GLY A 79 1.37 20.04 -5.20
N ILE A 80 0.32 19.65 -4.47
CA ILE A 80 -0.98 20.36 -4.42
C ILE A 80 -1.29 20.75 -2.98
N ASP A 81 -1.64 22.02 -2.79
CA ASP A 81 -2.19 22.52 -1.54
C ASP A 81 -3.73 22.49 -1.60
N PHE A 82 -4.34 21.62 -0.80
CA PHE A 82 -5.79 21.46 -0.68
C PHE A 82 -6.42 22.36 0.40
N SER A 83 -5.64 23.24 1.05
CA SER A 83 -6.17 24.17 2.06
C SER A 83 -7.00 25.32 1.46
N ASP A 84 -6.82 25.61 0.17
CA ASP A 84 -7.66 26.53 -0.57
C ASP A 84 -8.94 25.83 -1.09
N ASN A 85 -10.10 26.33 -0.69
CA ASN A 85 -11.41 25.87 -1.16
C ASN A 85 -11.56 25.96 -2.69
N SER A 86 -10.82 26.85 -3.37
CA SER A 86 -10.80 26.90 -4.85
C SER A 86 -10.23 25.63 -5.48
N LYS A 87 -9.35 24.92 -4.73
CA LYS A 87 -8.69 23.66 -5.11
C LYS A 87 -9.26 22.45 -4.38
N ALA A 88 -10.54 22.48 -3.99
CA ALA A 88 -11.19 21.37 -3.28
C ALA A 88 -10.93 20.02 -3.96
N PHE A 89 -10.51 19.03 -3.17
CA PHE A 89 -10.01 17.73 -3.64
C PHE A 89 -10.91 17.07 -4.71
N SER A 90 -12.22 17.02 -4.47
CA SER A 90 -13.22 16.42 -5.38
C SER A 90 -13.34 17.10 -6.76
N ASN A 91 -12.83 18.32 -6.90
CA ASN A 91 -12.86 19.06 -8.16
C ASN A 91 -11.62 18.80 -9.02
N LEU A 92 -10.50 18.41 -8.39
CA LEU A 92 -9.16 18.28 -9.00
C LEU A 92 -8.63 16.86 -9.07
N VAL A 93 -9.11 15.94 -8.22
CA VAL A 93 -8.62 14.56 -8.16
C VAL A 93 -9.72 13.62 -8.61
N CYS A 94 -9.50 12.96 -9.75
CA CYS A 94 -10.48 12.04 -10.31
C CYS A 94 -10.48 10.74 -9.50
N VAL A 95 -11.65 10.08 -9.43
CA VAL A 95 -11.69 8.65 -9.11
C VAL A 95 -10.88 7.93 -10.20
N PRO A 96 -9.87 7.11 -9.85
CA PRO A 96 -9.10 6.38 -10.83
C PRO A 96 -9.98 5.46 -11.67
N ASN A 97 -9.67 5.35 -12.96
CA ASN A 97 -10.20 4.25 -13.76
C ASN A 97 -9.36 3.01 -13.46
N ILE A 98 -9.99 1.86 -13.24
CA ILE A 98 -9.28 0.61 -12.92
C ILE A 98 -9.79 -0.57 -13.77
N THR A 99 -8.85 -1.24 -14.41
CA THR A 99 -9.06 -2.39 -15.31
C THR A 99 -8.25 -3.60 -14.83
N SER A 100 -8.54 -4.77 -15.39
CA SER A 100 -7.73 -5.99 -15.24
C SER A 100 -7.92 -6.89 -16.44
N ASP A 101 -6.98 -7.82 -16.65
CA ASP A 101 -7.13 -8.90 -17.61
C ASP A 101 -8.13 -9.96 -17.13
N GLU A 102 -8.19 -10.19 -15.82
CA GLU A 102 -9.17 -11.11 -15.22
C GLU A 102 -10.61 -10.55 -15.38
N PRO A 103 -11.62 -11.40 -15.65
CA PRO A 103 -13.02 -10.98 -15.81
C PRO A 103 -13.72 -10.62 -14.48
N VAL A 104 -13.04 -9.88 -13.60
CA VAL A 104 -13.55 -9.39 -12.31
C VAL A 104 -14.13 -8.00 -12.48
N LYS A 105 -15.45 -7.84 -12.27
CA LYS A 105 -16.09 -6.52 -12.28
C LYS A 105 -15.69 -5.77 -11.02
N LYS A 106 -15.30 -4.49 -11.20
CA LYS A 106 -14.88 -3.57 -10.14
C LYS A 106 -15.89 -2.44 -10.07
N THR A 107 -16.51 -2.24 -8.91
CA THR A 107 -17.45 -1.12 -8.67
C THR A 107 -16.79 -0.15 -7.69
N PHE A 108 -16.59 1.11 -8.07
CA PHE A 108 -16.10 2.11 -7.12
C PHE A 108 -17.13 2.31 -5.97
N VAL A 109 -16.68 2.20 -4.72
CA VAL A 109 -17.52 2.33 -3.53
C VAL A 109 -17.28 3.67 -2.84
N SER A 110 -16.02 3.96 -2.48
CA SER A 110 -15.67 5.16 -1.70
C SER A 110 -14.19 5.50 -1.78
N TYR A 111 -13.83 6.71 -1.36
CA TYR A 111 -12.45 7.08 -1.08
C TYR A 111 -12.33 7.73 0.29
N ALA A 112 -11.18 7.59 0.92
CA ALA A 112 -10.77 8.34 2.10
C ALA A 112 -9.47 9.08 1.80
N ALA A 113 -9.45 10.40 2.02
CA ALA A 113 -8.28 11.25 1.75
C ALA A 113 -7.78 11.92 3.04
N ASN A 114 -6.50 11.75 3.36
CA ASN A 114 -5.77 12.57 4.32
C ASN A 114 -4.98 13.63 3.54
N THR A 115 -5.38 14.90 3.63
CA THR A 115 -4.80 16.02 2.87
C THR A 115 -3.59 16.69 3.51
N GLN A 116 -2.99 16.08 4.54
CA GLN A 116 -1.63 16.42 5.00
C GLN A 116 -0.61 16.01 3.94
N ASP A 117 0.47 16.77 3.71
CA ASP A 117 1.50 16.42 2.74
C ASP A 117 2.45 15.31 3.29
N PRO A 118 2.69 14.19 2.58
CA PRO A 118 2.09 13.77 1.30
C PRO A 118 0.63 13.35 1.45
N THR A 119 -0.25 13.93 0.62
CA THR A 119 -1.67 13.59 0.62
C THR A 119 -1.83 12.12 0.30
N GLN A 120 -2.49 11.36 1.18
CA GLN A 120 -2.74 9.93 0.99
C GLN A 120 -4.21 9.69 0.72
N ILE A 121 -4.50 8.90 -0.31
CA ILE A 121 -5.87 8.60 -0.74
C ILE A 121 -6.00 7.10 -0.87
N THR A 122 -6.90 6.51 -0.07
CA THR A 122 -7.30 5.11 -0.20
C THR A 122 -8.62 5.05 -0.96
N TYR A 123 -8.62 4.38 -2.11
CA TYR A 123 -9.80 4.09 -2.93
C TYR A 123 -10.25 2.66 -2.68
N VAL A 124 -11.56 2.46 -2.50
CA VAL A 124 -12.17 1.15 -2.24
C VAL A 124 -13.10 0.79 -3.40
N TYR A 125 -12.92 -0.41 -3.93
CA TYR A 125 -13.71 -1.01 -5.00
C TYR A 125 -14.30 -2.34 -4.53
N GLU A 126 -15.60 -2.54 -4.77
CA GLU A 126 -16.25 -3.84 -4.63
C GLU A 126 -15.88 -4.71 -5.84
N LEU A 127 -15.55 -5.99 -5.58
CA LEU A 127 -15.20 -6.99 -6.58
C LEU A 127 -16.33 -8.01 -6.73
N ASP A 128 -16.90 -8.09 -7.92
CA ASP A 128 -17.86 -9.15 -8.28
C ASP A 128 -17.12 -10.34 -8.92
N ASN A 129 -17.38 -11.53 -8.39
CA ASN A 129 -16.86 -12.82 -8.88
C ASN A 129 -15.33 -12.96 -8.89
N ASN A 130 -14.61 -12.32 -7.95
CA ASN A 130 -13.18 -12.58 -7.83
C ASN A 130 -12.90 -13.96 -7.22
N THR A 131 -12.43 -14.89 -8.05
CA THR A 131 -12.01 -16.24 -7.64
C THR A 131 -10.55 -16.54 -7.97
N PHE A 132 -9.76 -15.52 -8.29
CA PHE A 132 -8.35 -15.66 -8.68
C PHE A 132 -7.46 -15.61 -7.43
N GLU A 133 -6.28 -16.24 -7.48
CA GLU A 133 -5.30 -16.21 -6.38
C GLU A 133 -4.54 -14.87 -6.31
N SER A 134 -4.51 -14.14 -7.43
CA SER A 134 -4.00 -12.79 -7.58
C SER A 134 -4.84 -12.03 -8.60
N LEU A 135 -4.82 -10.71 -8.52
CA LEU A 135 -5.46 -9.81 -9.48
C LEU A 135 -4.39 -8.92 -10.13
N HIS A 136 -4.26 -8.98 -11.45
CA HIS A 136 -3.44 -8.04 -12.23
C HIS A 136 -4.27 -6.82 -12.61
N ALA A 137 -3.90 -5.64 -12.11
CA ALA A 137 -4.67 -4.43 -12.30
C ALA A 137 -3.86 -3.31 -12.97
N GLU A 138 -4.52 -2.64 -13.90
CA GLU A 138 -4.08 -1.37 -14.48
C GLU A 138 -4.95 -0.24 -13.92
N MET A 139 -4.34 0.90 -13.59
CA MET A 139 -5.05 2.05 -13.03
C MET A 139 -4.56 3.34 -13.66
N ASP A 140 -5.50 4.11 -14.23
CA ASP A 140 -5.27 5.49 -14.67
C ASP A 140 -5.78 6.45 -13.61
N TRP A 141 -4.88 7.24 -13.03
CA TRP A 141 -5.20 8.27 -12.05
C TRP A 141 -4.90 9.65 -12.61
N THR A 142 -5.94 10.46 -12.75
CA THR A 142 -5.88 11.79 -13.38
C THR A 142 -6.08 12.89 -12.35
N ILE A 143 -5.21 13.90 -12.42
CA ILE A 143 -5.36 15.18 -11.72
C ILE A 143 -5.65 16.27 -12.75
N GLY A 144 -6.69 17.05 -12.50
CA GLY A 144 -7.26 18.00 -13.44
C GLY A 144 -8.77 18.08 -13.25
N PRO A 145 -9.54 18.49 -14.26
CA PRO A 145 -10.97 18.64 -14.08
C PRO A 145 -11.71 17.30 -13.96
N CYS A 146 -12.39 17.08 -12.81
CA CYS A 146 -13.03 15.79 -12.50
C CYS A 146 -14.50 15.92 -12.02
N GLY A 147 -14.98 17.14 -11.77
CA GLY A 147 -16.30 17.37 -11.17
C GLY A 147 -17.46 17.44 -12.17
N SER A 148 -18.68 17.53 -11.63
CA SER A 148 -19.95 17.57 -12.38
C SER A 148 -20.17 18.81 -13.27
N TYR A 149 -19.18 19.70 -13.36
CA TYR A 149 -19.11 20.82 -14.30
C TYR A 149 -18.65 20.39 -15.71
N LEU A 150 -18.06 19.20 -15.86
CA LEU A 150 -17.85 18.56 -17.17
C LEU A 150 -19.13 17.89 -17.71
N ASN A 151 -20.18 17.74 -16.90
CA ASN A 151 -21.47 17.31 -17.40
C ASN A 151 -22.11 18.48 -18.16
N GLU A 152 -22.24 18.34 -19.49
CA GLU A 152 -22.68 19.36 -20.47
C GLU A 152 -24.15 19.85 -20.32
N GLY A 153 -24.75 19.72 -19.12
CA GLY A 153 -26.12 20.13 -18.80
C GLY A 153 -26.26 21.32 -17.84
N GLN A 154 -25.18 21.76 -17.16
CA GLN A 154 -25.23 22.92 -16.23
C GLN A 154 -24.91 24.24 -16.95
N SER A 155 -25.86 24.70 -17.76
CA SER A 155 -25.77 25.85 -18.69
C SER A 155 -25.56 27.25 -18.07
N ASN A 156 -25.23 27.35 -16.78
CA ASN A 156 -24.93 28.60 -16.06
C ASN A 156 -23.56 28.60 -15.36
N ALA A 157 -22.75 27.54 -15.48
CA ALA A 157 -21.39 27.57 -14.99
C ALA A 157 -20.52 28.46 -15.90
N THR A 158 -19.91 29.51 -15.34
CA THR A 158 -18.82 30.23 -16.01
C THR A 158 -17.75 29.19 -16.41
N PRO A 159 -17.30 29.13 -17.68
CA PRO A 159 -16.33 28.14 -18.09
C PRO A 159 -15.05 28.33 -17.28
N PHE A 160 -14.75 27.38 -16.40
CA PHE A 160 -13.49 27.32 -15.70
C PHE A 160 -12.51 26.53 -16.59
N PRO A 161 -11.47 27.17 -17.16
CA PRO A 161 -10.46 26.47 -17.94
C PRO A 161 -9.50 25.74 -16.98
N ALA A 162 -10.01 24.72 -16.28
CA ALA A 162 -9.17 23.71 -15.68
C ALA A 162 -8.61 22.86 -16.83
N GLU A 163 -7.33 23.07 -17.14
CA GLU A 163 -6.60 22.13 -17.97
C GLU A 163 -6.37 20.83 -17.18
N LEU A 164 -6.37 19.68 -17.87
CA LEU A 164 -5.82 18.45 -17.29
C LEU A 164 -4.38 18.74 -16.85
N MET A 165 -4.01 18.38 -15.62
CA MET A 165 -2.70 18.74 -15.07
C MET A 165 -1.71 17.61 -15.31
N THR A 166 -2.02 16.42 -14.82
CA THR A 166 -1.20 15.22 -14.96
C THR A 166 -2.07 13.95 -14.92
N ASN A 167 -1.59 12.88 -15.54
CA ASN A 167 -2.18 11.55 -15.47
C ASN A 167 -1.05 10.54 -15.22
N SER A 168 -1.25 9.63 -14.28
CA SER A 168 -0.38 8.48 -14.06
C SER A 168 -1.10 7.18 -14.38
N HIS A 169 -0.46 6.33 -15.17
CA HIS A 169 -0.82 4.93 -15.35
C HIS A 169 0.03 4.06 -14.41
N PHE A 170 -0.62 3.19 -13.64
CA PHE A 170 0.01 2.23 -12.73
C PHE A 170 -0.36 0.81 -13.15
N THR A 171 0.62 -0.08 -13.24
CA THR A 171 0.40 -1.52 -13.48
C THR A 171 0.88 -2.30 -12.25
N PHE A 172 0.03 -3.08 -11.61
CA PHE A 172 0.35 -3.80 -10.38
C PHE A 172 -0.33 -5.18 -10.31
N THR A 173 0.20 -6.07 -9.46
CA THR A 173 -0.43 -7.37 -9.18
C THR A 173 -0.53 -7.54 -7.67
N VAL A 174 -1.72 -7.87 -7.18
CA VAL A 174 -2.00 -8.02 -5.74
C VAL A 174 -2.51 -9.43 -5.45
N PRO A 175 -1.99 -10.13 -4.41
CA PRO A 175 -2.56 -11.42 -4.00
C PRO A 175 -3.95 -11.23 -3.39
N VAL A 176 -4.81 -12.23 -3.61
CA VAL A 176 -6.20 -12.24 -3.12
C VAL A 176 -6.27 -13.12 -1.87
N ASN A 177 -6.66 -12.52 -0.74
CA ASN A 177 -6.77 -13.19 0.57
C ASN A 177 -8.21 -13.63 0.90
#